data_AF-A0A846CQF5-F1
#
_entry.id   AF-A0A846CQF5-F1
#
_cell.length_a   1.000
_cell.length_b   1.000
_cell.length_c   1.000
_cell.angle_alpha   90.00
_cell.angle_beta   90.00
_cell.angle_gamma   90.00
#
_symmetry.space_group_name_H-M   'P 1'
#
loop_
_entity.id
_entity.type
_entity.pdbx_description
1 polymer ?
#
loop_
_entity_poly.entity_id
_entity_poly.type
_entity_poly.pdbx_seq_one_letter_code
_entity_poly.pdbx_strand_id
1 'polypeptide(L)' 'MPGNTSQIFFGKKEPVEHRLKGSRKAVMNTIYSLYTQGYAQLYEWTPLEPSGIPGEVISTLTRYLILD' A
#
# COMPACT_ATOMS: atom_id res chain seq x y z
N MET A 1 -37.93 19.44 -13.61
CA MET A 1 -36.55 18.91 -13.62
C MET A 1 -36.26 18.33 -12.25
N PRO A 2 -35.86 17.07 -12.09
CA PRO A 2 -35.26 16.62 -10.85
C PRO A 2 -33.75 16.54 -11.02
N GLY A 3 -33.04 17.37 -10.25
CA GLY A 3 -31.60 17.27 -10.07
C GLY A 3 -31.28 16.00 -9.29
N ASN A 4 -30.94 14.93 -10.00
CA ASN A 4 -30.09 13.89 -9.46
C ASN A 4 -28.65 14.34 -9.67
N THR A 5 -27.78 14.11 -8.67
CA THR A 5 -26.42 13.61 -8.84
C THR A 5 -25.76 13.72 -7.49
N SER A 6 -25.67 12.56 -6.85
CA SER A 6 -24.67 12.17 -5.87
C SER A 6 -24.56 13.06 -4.64
N GLN A 7 -25.19 12.60 -3.54
CA GLN A 7 -24.52 12.65 -2.26
C GLN A 7 -23.13 12.05 -2.47
N ILE A 8 -22.13 12.91 -2.65
CA ILE A 8 -20.75 12.49 -2.63
C ILE A 8 -20.52 12.06 -1.19
N PHE A 9 -20.50 10.74 -0.97
CA PHE A 9 -19.94 10.17 0.26
C PHE A 9 -18.46 10.54 0.27
N PHE A 10 -18.13 11.74 0.74
CA PHE A 10 -16.78 12.08 1.15
C PHE A 10 -16.52 11.37 2.49
N GLY A 11 -16.58 10.03 2.48
CA GLY A 11 -16.13 9.23 3.60
C GLY A 11 -14.69 9.63 3.90
N LYS A 12 -14.37 9.80 5.19
CA LYS A 12 -13.06 10.27 5.62
C LYS A 12 -12.01 9.29 5.09
N LYS A 13 -11.07 9.81 4.29
CA LYS A 13 -9.94 9.03 3.79
C LYS A 13 -8.90 8.91 4.89
N GLU A 14 -8.70 7.72 5.42
CA GLU A 14 -7.67 7.46 6.42
C GLU A 14 -6.47 6.76 5.78
N PRO A 15 -5.25 7.32 5.90
CA PRO A 15 -4.05 6.67 5.38
C PRO A 15 -3.64 5.49 6.26
N VAL A 16 -3.32 4.36 5.64
CA VAL A 16 -2.79 3.15 6.29
C VAL A 16 -1.48 2.76 5.62
N GLU A 17 -0.42 2.68 6.42
CA GLU A 17 0.89 2.22 5.97
C GLU A 17 1.04 0.70 6.17
N HIS A 18 1.46 0.02 5.11
CA HIS A 18 1.89 -1.37 5.14
C HIS A 18 3.41 -1.40 5.02
N ARG A 19 4.09 -1.91 6.05
CA ARG A 19 5.56 -1.95 6.09
C ARG A 19 6.03 -3.40 6.00
N LEU A 20 6.73 -3.73 4.93
CA LEU A 20 7.36 -5.04 4.74
C LEU A 20 8.82 -4.97 5.15
N LYS A 21 9.20 -5.77 6.14
CA LYS A 21 10.58 -5.90 6.63
C LYS A 21 11.05 -7.34 6.51
N GLY A 22 12.28 -7.53 6.04
CA GLY A 22 12.91 -8.84 5.98
C GLY A 22 14.10 -8.87 5.02
N SER A 23 14.57 -10.06 4.67
CA SER A 23 15.59 -10.18 3.62
C SER A 23 15.08 -9.58 2.29
N ARG A 24 16.00 -9.04 1.48
CA ARG A 24 15.66 -8.51 0.14
C ARG A 24 14.82 -9.50 -0.69
N LYS A 25 15.15 -10.78 -0.65
CA LYS A 25 14.43 -11.84 -1.38
C LYS A 25 13.00 -12.00 -0.85
N ALA A 26 12.83 -12.04 0.48
CA ALA A 26 11.52 -12.19 1.09
C ALA A 26 10.62 -10.98 0.76
N VAL A 27 11.13 -9.76 0.93
CA VAL A 27 10.35 -8.54 0.65
C VAL A 27 9.94 -8.47 -0.82
N MET A 28 10.84 -8.73 -1.77
CA MET A 28 10.50 -8.72 -3.20
C MET A 28 9.48 -9.79 -3.56
N ASN A 29 9.64 -11.01 -3.05
CA ASN A 29 8.67 -12.09 -3.30
C ASN A 29 7.27 -11.75 -2.77
N THR A 30 7.20 -11.13 -1.59
CA THR A 30 5.92 -10.65 -1.04
C THR A 30 5.31 -9.55 -1.89
N ILE A 31 6.09 -8.55 -2.32
CA ILE A 31 5.61 -7.49 -3.22
C ILE A 31 5.06 -8.07 -4.53
N TYR A 32 5.79 -8.99 -5.16
CA TYR A 32 5.29 -9.66 -6.38
C TYR A 32 4.03 -10.49 -6.14
N SER A 33 3.93 -11.18 -5.00
CA SER A 33 2.74 -11.95 -4.64
C SER A 33 1.52 -11.05 -4.44
N LEU A 34 1.70 -9.91 -3.77
CA LEU A 34 0.63 -8.92 -3.59
C LEU A 34 0.24 -8.28 -4.94
N TYR A 35 1.20 -8.06 -5.83
CA TYR A 35 0.93 -7.60 -7.18
C TYR A 35 0.11 -8.59 -8.01
N THR A 36 0.49 -9.88 -8.02
CA THR A 36 -0.25 -10.91 -8.77
C THR A 36 -1.66 -11.15 -8.22
N GLN A 37 -1.87 -10.88 -6.93
CA GLN A 37 -3.19 -10.90 -6.29
C GLN A 37 -4.01 -9.63 -6.54
N GLY A 38 -3.47 -8.63 -7.25
CA GLY A 38 -4.15 -7.36 -7.50
C GLY A 38 -4.26 -6.45 -6.28
N TYR A 39 -3.48 -6.72 -5.22
CA TYR A 39 -3.53 -5.95 -3.98
C TYR A 39 -2.94 -4.54 -4.16
N ALA A 40 -1.76 -4.44 -4.77
CA ALA A 40 -1.05 -3.18 -5.03
C ALA A 40 -0.13 -3.32 -6.25
N GLN A 41 0.08 -2.22 -6.97
CA GLN A 41 1.02 -2.12 -8.08
C GLN A 41 2.47 -2.04 -7.57
N LEU A 42 3.43 -2.51 -8.37
CA LEU A 42 4.85 -2.50 -7.99
C LEU A 42 5.38 -1.09 -7.70
N TYR A 43 4.91 -0.08 -8.43
CA TYR A 43 5.36 1.31 -8.29
C TYR A 43 4.74 2.05 -7.09
N GLU A 44 3.73 1.46 -6.42
CA GLU A 44 3.11 2.05 -5.23
C GLU A 44 3.95 1.81 -3.97
N TRP A 45 4.89 0.87 -4.02
CA TRP A 45 5.83 0.58 -2.95
C TRP A 45 7.03 1.53 -3.01
N THR A 46 7.52 1.97 -1.85
CA THR A 46 8.79 2.71 -1.79
C THR A 46 9.96 1.81 -2.22
N PRO A 47 11.06 2.40 -2.74
CA PRO A 47 12.30 1.66 -2.95
C PRO A 47 12.74 0.90 -1.69
N LEU A 48 13.45 -0.21 -1.88
CA LEU A 48 13.99 -0.98 -0.75
C LEU A 48 15.09 -0.19 -0.05
N GLU A 49 14.87 0.12 1.23
CA GLU A 49 15.80 0.86 2.07
C GLU A 49 16.38 -0.03 3.18
N PRO A 50 17.59 0.25 3.70
CA PRO A 50 18.10 -0.41 4.88
C PRO A 50 17.16 -0.20 6.09
N SER A 51 16.82 -1.28 6.77
CA SER A 51 15.86 -1.24 7.89
C SER A 51 16.46 -0.84 9.24
N GLY A 52 17.78 -0.62 9.30
CA GLY A 52 18.59 -0.52 10.51
C GLY A 52 19.15 -1.86 11.01
N ILE A 53 18.65 -3.00 10.51
CA ILE A 53 19.13 -4.34 10.83
C ILE A 53 19.98 -4.88 9.66
N PRO A 54 21.22 -5.37 9.90
CA PRO A 54 22.06 -5.93 8.84
C PRO A 54 21.35 -7.07 8.08
N GLY A 55 21.33 -6.97 6.76
CA GLY A 55 20.67 -7.95 5.88
C GLY A 55 19.16 -7.80 5.74
N GLU A 56 18.52 -6.89 6.49
CA GLU A 56 17.10 -6.59 6.41
C GLU A 56 16.86 -5.27 5.66
N VAL A 57 15.93 -5.32 4.70
CA VAL A 57 15.42 -4.14 4.00
C VAL A 57 13.97 -3.87 4.40
N ILE A 58 13.53 -2.64 4.16
CA ILE A 58 12.14 -2.23 4.32
C ILE A 58 11.60 -1.63 3.02
N SER A 59 10.31 -1.86 2.76
CA SER A 59 9.52 -1.11 1.77
C SER A 59 8.14 -0.83 2.35
N THR A 60 7.60 0.35 2.03
CA THR A 60 6.33 0.86 2.56
C THR A 60 5.34 1.10 1.42
N LEU A 61 4.07 0.77 1.66
CA LEU A 61 2.93 1.11 0.81
C LEU A 61 1.95 1.93 1.64
N THR A 62 1.48 3.06 1.12
CA THR A 62 0.43 3.87 1.76
C THR A 62 -0.87 3.75 0.96
N ARG A 63 -1.94 3.30 1.61
CA ARG A 63 -3.29 3.26 1.02
C ARG A 63 -4.23 4.19 1.76
N TYR A 64 -5.20 4.76 1.06
CA TYR A 64 -6.26 5.58 1.66
C TYR A 64 -7.55 4.76 1.73
N LEU A 65 -7.96 4.39 2.93
CA LEU A 65 -9.21 3.69 3.16
C LEU A 65 -10.34 4.70 3.33
N ILE A 66 -11.50 4.40 2.76
CA ILE A 66 -12.73 5.15 3.03
C ILE A 66 -13.38 4.46 4.22
N LEU A 67 -13.56 5.20 5.31
CA LEU A 67 -14.33 4.72 6.46
C LEU A 67 -15.78 5.19 6.33
N ASP A 68 -16.70 4.27 6.63
CA ASP A 68 -18.14 4.51 6.71
C ASP A 68 -18.54 5.20 8.03
#